data_AF-A0AAE1BYW5-F1
#
_entry.id   AF-A0AAE1BYW5-F1
#
_cell.length_a   1.000
_cell.length_b   1.000
_cell.length_c   1.000
_cell.angle_alpha   90.00
_cell.angle_beta   90.00
_cell.angle_gamma   90.00
#
_symmetry.space_group_name_H-M   'P 1'
#
loop_
_entity.id
_entity.type
_entity.pdbx_description
1 polymer ?
#
loop_
_entity_poly.entity_id
_entity_poly.type
_entity_poly.pdbx_seq_one_letter_code
_entity_poly.pdbx_strand_id
1 'polypeptide(L)'
;MRESTTGIIEHSFFDADTLGRMISYTYTQGYVLDKTPTADSNTTSNEDDPQRAGATGDMETFAKPSVSDLITQELLAHARVYGIGEYYDLSNLKTLAVKMFDAVASKYANPSIYWPVEGFVAVAEEVYRLTAPGGNSLKDALTGVVMGCIGVITSSSMFMEVLADADGLQEFTIELLRLSVQKLSDERDRAVEDLKAEQELTLHVKDTTNILVKRVQGIDGLCRNTMCRQRFDWVELEPVGDAGPGGVLSDWQVRCGKCRCKQYV
;
A
#
# COMPACT_ATOMS: atom_id res chain seq x y z
N MET A 1 -6.35 -43.10 -29.12
CA MET A 1 -6.04 -42.61 -27.77
C MET A 1 -4.84 -43.42 -27.27
N ARG A 2 -3.64 -42.83 -27.21
CA ARG A 2 -2.45 -43.53 -26.69
C ARG A 2 -2.44 -43.55 -25.16
N GLU A 3 -2.90 -42.48 -24.54
CA GLU A 3 -2.99 -42.32 -23.08
C GLU A 3 -3.87 -43.39 -22.42
N SER A 4 -5.01 -43.74 -23.03
CA SER A 4 -5.90 -44.78 -22.52
C SER A 4 -5.29 -46.19 -22.55
N THR A 5 -4.19 -46.38 -23.31
CA THR A 5 -3.53 -47.68 -23.48
C THR A 5 -2.24 -47.76 -22.68
N THR A 6 -1.52 -46.65 -22.52
CA THR A 6 -0.29 -46.59 -21.71
C THR A 6 -0.58 -46.34 -20.24
N GLY A 7 -1.71 -45.72 -19.90
CA GLY A 7 -1.99 -45.24 -18.56
C GLY A 7 -1.07 -44.09 -18.11
N ILE A 8 -0.33 -43.50 -19.06
CA ILE A 8 0.61 -42.41 -18.82
C ILE A 8 0.07 -41.16 -19.50
N ILE A 9 -0.09 -40.09 -18.73
CA ILE A 9 -0.41 -38.75 -19.20
C ILE A 9 0.90 -37.96 -19.19
N GLU A 10 1.41 -37.59 -20.37
CA GLU A 10 2.57 -36.73 -20.49
C GLU A 10 2.14 -35.27 -20.36
N HIS A 11 2.84 -34.51 -19.50
CA HIS A 11 2.54 -33.11 -19.26
C HIS A 11 3.81 -32.27 -19.33
N SER A 12 3.87 -31.32 -20.25
CA SER A 12 5.07 -30.50 -20.52
C SER A 12 4.93 -29.03 -20.14
N PHE A 13 3.71 -28.56 -19.85
CA PHE A 13 3.44 -27.13 -19.64
C PHE A 13 3.65 -26.67 -18.18
N PHE A 14 3.52 -27.58 -17.21
CA PHE A 14 3.66 -27.34 -15.78
C PHE A 14 4.67 -28.33 -15.19
N ASP A 15 5.43 -27.86 -14.21
CA ASP A 15 6.40 -28.67 -13.47
C ASP A 15 5.71 -29.73 -12.57
N ALA A 16 6.52 -30.69 -12.12
CA ALA A 16 6.05 -31.80 -11.29
C ALA A 16 5.46 -31.33 -9.96
N ASP A 17 5.98 -30.24 -9.37
CA ASP A 17 5.51 -29.69 -8.10
C ASP A 17 4.11 -29.09 -8.24
N THR A 18 3.87 -28.35 -9.33
CA THR A 18 2.58 -27.75 -9.68
C THR A 18 1.54 -28.83 -9.93
N LEU A 19 1.90 -29.88 -10.69
CA LEU A 19 1.06 -31.05 -10.89
C LEU A 19 0.76 -31.78 -9.57
N GLY A 20 1.77 -31.99 -8.74
CA GLY A 20 1.63 -32.59 -7.41
C GLY A 20 0.64 -31.83 -6.53
N ARG A 21 0.68 -30.49 -6.57
CA ARG A 21 -0.26 -29.63 -5.83
C ARG A 21 -1.68 -29.71 -6.36
N MET A 22 -1.87 -29.75 -7.68
CA MET A 22 -3.19 -29.98 -8.28
C MET A 22 -3.75 -31.36 -7.89
N ILE A 23 -2.92 -32.41 -7.91
CA ILE A 23 -3.32 -33.76 -7.50
C ILE A 23 -3.68 -33.76 -6.01
N SER A 24 -2.83 -33.19 -5.16
CA SER A 24 -3.09 -33.06 -3.72
C SER A 24 -4.42 -32.35 -3.44
N TYR A 25 -4.70 -31.26 -4.16
CA TYR A 25 -5.98 -30.56 -4.10
C TYR A 25 -7.16 -31.44 -4.49
N THR A 26 -7.03 -32.25 -5.54
CA THR A 26 -8.09 -33.14 -6.01
C THR A 26 -8.51 -34.13 -4.91
N TYR A 27 -7.57 -34.61 -4.11
CA TYR A 27 -7.84 -35.56 -3.02
C TYR A 27 -8.20 -34.91 -1.68
N THR A 28 -7.65 -33.75 -1.37
CA THR A 28 -7.74 -33.14 -0.02
C THR A 28 -8.53 -31.84 0.04
N GLN A 29 -8.92 -31.29 -1.12
CA GLN A 29 -9.52 -29.95 -1.27
C GLN A 29 -8.61 -28.80 -0.81
N GLY A 30 -7.30 -29.05 -0.67
CA GLY A 30 -6.29 -28.05 -0.35
C GLY A 30 -4.93 -28.40 -0.96
N TYR A 31 -4.01 -27.44 -0.96
CA TYR A 31 -2.61 -27.71 -1.28
C TYR A 31 -1.71 -26.92 -0.35
N VAL A 32 -0.48 -27.42 -0.18
CA VAL A 32 0.54 -26.79 0.66
C VAL A 32 1.76 -26.55 -0.22
N LEU A 33 2.41 -25.41 0.00
CA LEU A 33 3.73 -25.17 -0.54
C LEU A 33 4.71 -25.85 0.41
N ASP A 34 5.39 -26.90 -0.06
CA ASP A 34 6.50 -27.46 0.70
C ASP A 34 7.46 -26.32 0.99
N LYS A 35 7.60 -26.02 2.28
CA LYS A 35 8.64 -25.10 2.74
C LYS A 35 9.93 -25.72 2.23
N THR A 36 10.66 -25.00 1.38
CA THR A 36 12.00 -25.37 0.93
C THR A 36 12.74 -26.08 2.07
N PRO A 37 13.43 -27.20 1.80
CA PRO A 37 14.00 -28.02 2.85
C PRO A 37 14.95 -27.17 3.69
N THR A 38 14.52 -26.76 4.89
CA THR A 38 15.44 -26.60 6.00
C THR A 38 16.08 -27.97 6.16
N ALA A 39 17.38 -28.04 5.92
CA ALA A 39 18.20 -29.22 6.11
C ALA A 39 18.16 -29.66 7.58
N ASP A 40 17.07 -30.27 8.01
CA ASP A 40 16.99 -31.09 9.21
C ASP A 40 17.07 -32.55 8.76
N SER A 41 18.21 -32.91 8.17
CA SER A 41 18.67 -34.28 8.20
C SER A 41 19.05 -34.60 9.65
N ASN A 42 18.05 -34.98 10.45
CA ASN A 42 18.26 -35.94 11.52
C ASN A 42 18.68 -37.27 10.88
N THR A 43 19.94 -37.33 10.44
CA THR A 43 20.63 -38.57 10.16
C THR A 43 21.54 -38.82 11.35
N THR A 44 21.04 -39.68 12.21
CA THR A 44 21.77 -40.54 13.13
C THR A 44 23.16 -40.90 12.59
N SER A 45 24.19 -40.63 13.37
CA SER A 45 25.44 -41.38 13.30
C SER A 45 26.09 -41.42 14.67
N ASN A 46 25.99 -42.60 15.28
CA ASN A 46 26.99 -43.10 16.21
C ASN A 46 28.34 -43.22 15.48
N GLU A 47 29.40 -42.85 16.21
CA GLU A 47 30.76 -43.42 16.26
C GLU A 47 31.67 -43.46 15.01
N ASP A 48 32.80 -42.74 15.16
CA ASP A 48 34.20 -43.09 14.85
C ASP A 48 34.58 -43.68 13.47
N ASP A 49 35.34 -42.91 12.66
CA ASP A 49 36.77 -43.17 12.32
C ASP A 49 37.31 -42.07 11.34
N PRO A 50 38.58 -41.61 11.43
CA PRO A 50 39.12 -40.54 10.59
C PRO A 50 40.11 -41.06 9.53
N GLN A 51 39.92 -40.69 8.25
CA GLN A 51 40.98 -40.34 7.27
C GLN A 51 40.48 -40.53 5.82
N ARG A 52 40.37 -39.44 5.06
CA ARG A 52 41.06 -39.32 3.75
C ARG A 52 40.96 -37.90 3.19
N ALA A 53 42.14 -37.31 2.95
CA ALA A 53 42.30 -36.03 2.27
C ALA A 53 42.20 -36.19 0.75
N GLY A 54 41.65 -35.16 0.10
CA GLY A 54 42.01 -34.78 -1.27
C GLY A 54 40.95 -35.00 -2.36
N ALA A 55 40.06 -34.03 -2.54
CA ALA A 55 39.55 -33.66 -3.86
C ALA A 55 38.97 -32.23 -3.80
N THR A 56 39.70 -31.30 -4.41
CA THR A 56 39.23 -29.96 -4.79
C THR A 56 38.09 -30.10 -5.78
N GLY A 57 36.87 -29.82 -5.35
CA GLY A 57 35.70 -29.64 -6.19
C GLY A 57 34.96 -28.42 -5.70
N ASP A 58 34.72 -27.47 -6.59
CA ASP A 58 34.11 -26.18 -6.34
C ASP A 58 32.82 -26.34 -5.52
N MET A 59 32.93 -25.97 -4.25
CA MET A 59 31.81 -25.88 -3.34
C MET A 59 31.07 -24.60 -3.70
N GLU A 60 30.17 -24.70 -4.68
CA GLU A 60 29.08 -23.75 -4.86
C GLU A 60 28.50 -23.51 -3.47
N THR A 61 28.78 -22.34 -2.95
CA THR A 61 28.24 -21.89 -1.67
C THR A 61 26.75 -21.80 -1.91
N PHE A 62 26.00 -22.83 -1.49
CA PHE A 62 24.55 -22.81 -1.46
C PHE A 62 24.14 -21.68 -0.53
N ALA A 63 24.07 -20.48 -1.08
CA ALA A 63 23.60 -19.30 -0.39
C ALA A 63 22.18 -19.61 0.08
N LYS A 64 21.97 -19.52 1.39
CA LYS A 64 20.64 -19.66 1.98
C LYS A 64 19.72 -18.67 1.25
N PRO A 65 18.56 -19.12 0.73
CA PRO A 65 17.68 -18.25 -0.03
C PRO A 65 17.31 -17.04 0.82
N SER A 66 17.40 -15.85 0.22
CA SER A 66 16.98 -14.62 0.88
C SER A 66 15.49 -14.71 1.18
N VAL A 67 15.02 -13.97 2.19
CA VAL A 67 13.59 -13.85 2.49
C VAL A 67 12.81 -13.38 1.26
N SER A 68 13.41 -12.48 0.46
CA SER A 68 12.87 -12.04 -0.83
C SER A 68 12.63 -13.18 -1.82
N ASP A 69 13.61 -14.08 -1.94
CA ASP A 69 13.57 -15.15 -2.93
C ASP A 69 12.46 -16.15 -2.58
N LEU A 70 12.29 -16.41 -1.29
CA LEU A 70 11.20 -17.23 -0.78
C LEU A 70 9.83 -16.63 -1.11
N ILE A 71 9.67 -15.31 -0.97
CA ILE A 71 8.39 -14.62 -1.30
C ILE A 71 8.08 -14.75 -2.79
N THR A 72 9.09 -14.49 -3.62
CA THR A 72 8.97 -14.57 -5.08
C THR A 72 8.58 -16.00 -5.49
N GLN A 73 9.24 -17.01 -4.91
CA GLN A 73 8.92 -18.42 -5.15
C GLN A 73 7.51 -18.79 -4.66
N GLU A 74 7.07 -18.26 -3.52
CA GLU A 74 5.73 -18.51 -2.96
C GLU A 74 4.63 -17.94 -3.86
N LEU A 75 4.81 -16.71 -4.35
CA LEU A 75 3.87 -16.07 -5.27
C LEU A 75 3.84 -16.74 -6.64
N LEU A 76 5.01 -17.07 -7.21
CA LEU A 76 5.11 -17.84 -8.45
C LEU A 76 4.42 -19.21 -8.33
N ALA A 77 4.62 -19.88 -7.21
CA ALA A 77 3.97 -21.15 -6.92
C ALA A 77 2.43 -21.02 -6.94
N HIS A 78 1.86 -20.01 -6.30
CA HIS A 78 0.42 -19.78 -6.32
C HIS A 78 -0.09 -19.38 -7.72
N ALA A 79 0.66 -18.57 -8.46
CA ALA A 79 0.34 -18.22 -9.84
C ALA A 79 0.31 -19.45 -10.76
N ARG A 80 1.28 -20.37 -10.61
CA ARG A 80 1.31 -21.64 -11.37
C ARG A 80 0.15 -22.57 -11.01
N VAL A 81 -0.21 -22.65 -9.72
CA VAL A 81 -1.38 -23.42 -9.29
C VAL A 81 -2.69 -22.82 -9.84
N TYR A 82 -2.76 -21.49 -9.96
CA TYR A 82 -3.86 -20.85 -10.69
C TYR A 82 -3.87 -21.26 -12.17
N GLY A 83 -2.72 -21.18 -12.84
CA GLY A 83 -2.57 -21.54 -14.25
C GLY A 83 -2.98 -22.99 -14.56
N ILE A 84 -2.57 -23.96 -13.73
CA ILE A 84 -2.99 -25.36 -13.92
C ILE A 84 -4.47 -25.56 -13.59
N GLY A 85 -5.01 -24.79 -12.65
CA GLY A 85 -6.44 -24.75 -12.38
C GLY A 85 -7.25 -24.22 -13.57
N GLU A 86 -6.73 -23.23 -14.30
CA GLU A 86 -7.29 -22.76 -15.57
C GLU A 86 -7.20 -23.84 -16.64
N TYR A 87 -6.04 -24.46 -16.82
CA TYR A 87 -5.80 -25.44 -17.87
C TYR A 87 -6.71 -26.67 -17.80
N TYR A 88 -7.06 -27.11 -16.58
CA TYR A 88 -7.94 -28.26 -16.34
C TYR A 88 -9.37 -27.87 -15.91
N ASP A 89 -9.78 -26.61 -16.07
CA ASP A 89 -11.11 -26.10 -15.69
C ASP A 89 -11.50 -26.33 -14.21
N LEU A 90 -10.52 -26.34 -13.30
CA LEU A 90 -10.70 -26.52 -11.86
C LEU A 90 -11.00 -25.18 -11.17
N SER A 91 -12.23 -24.67 -11.32
CA SER A 91 -12.66 -23.36 -10.82
C SER A 91 -12.42 -23.11 -9.32
N ASN A 92 -12.60 -24.14 -8.48
CA ASN A 92 -12.38 -24.01 -7.04
C ASN A 92 -10.88 -23.94 -6.70
N LEU A 93 -10.02 -24.62 -7.47
CA LEU A 93 -8.56 -24.54 -7.34
C LEU A 93 -8.06 -23.15 -7.70
N LYS A 94 -8.56 -22.57 -8.81
CA LYS A 94 -8.27 -21.18 -9.20
C LYS A 94 -8.60 -20.21 -8.07
N THR A 95 -9.82 -20.33 -7.54
CA THR A 95 -10.30 -19.45 -6.45
C THR A 95 -9.42 -19.58 -5.21
N LEU A 96 -9.06 -20.80 -4.83
CA LEU A 96 -8.14 -21.05 -3.72
C LEU A 96 -6.75 -20.46 -3.99
N ALA A 97 -6.21 -20.63 -5.20
CA ALA A 97 -4.91 -20.12 -5.58
C ALA A 97 -4.85 -18.59 -5.52
N VAL A 98 -5.87 -17.88 -6.03
CA VAL A 98 -5.97 -16.42 -5.89
C VAL A 98 -6.03 -16.01 -4.42
N LYS A 99 -6.83 -16.71 -3.60
CA LYS A 99 -6.92 -16.41 -2.16
C LYS A 99 -5.59 -16.58 -1.44
N MET A 100 -4.83 -17.63 -1.77
CA MET A 100 -3.51 -17.86 -1.17
C MET A 100 -2.49 -16.85 -1.69
N PHE A 101 -2.51 -16.54 -2.99
CA PHE A 101 -1.68 -15.51 -3.60
C PHE A 101 -1.90 -14.16 -2.91
N ASP A 102 -3.15 -13.73 -2.74
CA ASP A 102 -3.51 -12.48 -2.09
C ASP A 102 -3.07 -12.45 -0.62
N ALA A 103 -3.24 -13.56 0.11
CA ALA A 103 -2.78 -13.66 1.50
C ALA A 103 -1.27 -13.46 1.64
N VAL A 104 -0.49 -14.05 0.73
CA VAL A 104 0.97 -13.85 0.68
C VAL A 104 1.28 -12.42 0.26
N ALA A 105 0.73 -11.95 -0.85
CA ALA A 105 1.07 -10.66 -1.42
C ALA A 105 0.67 -9.49 -0.51
N SER A 106 -0.49 -9.55 0.14
CA SER A 106 -0.95 -8.56 1.13
C SER A 106 -0.02 -8.43 2.34
N LYS A 107 0.66 -9.51 2.74
CA LYS A 107 1.67 -9.47 3.81
C LYS A 107 2.88 -8.62 3.42
N TYR A 108 3.18 -8.56 2.11
CA TYR A 108 4.35 -7.89 1.55
C TYR A 108 4.03 -6.55 0.88
N ALA A 109 2.74 -6.19 0.77
CA ALA A 109 2.30 -4.86 0.36
C ALA A 109 2.63 -3.75 1.39
N ASN A 110 3.20 -4.10 2.55
CA ASN A 110 3.66 -3.12 3.53
C ASN A 110 4.95 -2.45 3.02
N PRO A 111 5.00 -1.09 2.92
CA PRO A 111 6.18 -0.35 2.50
C PRO A 111 7.46 -0.64 3.31
N SER A 112 7.30 -1.22 4.50
CA SER A 112 8.41 -1.58 5.40
C SER A 112 9.13 -2.86 4.99
N ILE A 113 8.54 -3.69 4.11
CA ILE A 113 9.17 -4.93 3.63
C ILE A 113 9.61 -4.71 2.18
N TYR A 114 10.93 -4.71 1.98
CA TYR A 114 11.51 -4.55 0.65
C TYR A 114 11.25 -5.82 -0.18
N TRP A 115 10.39 -5.70 -1.20
CA TRP A 115 10.25 -6.69 -2.25
C TRP A 115 11.11 -6.26 -3.45
N PRO A 116 12.16 -7.02 -3.82
CA PRO A 116 13.01 -6.67 -4.95
C PRO A 116 12.26 -6.57 -6.26
N VAL A 117 12.70 -5.61 -7.08
CA VAL A 117 12.15 -5.29 -8.40
C VAL A 117 12.12 -6.52 -9.29
N GLU A 118 13.21 -7.29 -9.32
CA GLU A 118 13.36 -8.47 -10.17
C GLU A 118 12.36 -9.56 -9.79
N GLY A 119 12.14 -9.77 -8.49
CA GLY A 119 11.16 -10.73 -7.99
C GLY A 119 9.73 -10.30 -8.30
N PHE A 120 9.44 -9.00 -8.19
CA PHE A 120 8.15 -8.45 -8.60
C PHE A 120 7.88 -8.66 -10.09
N VAL A 121 8.84 -8.30 -10.94
CA VAL A 121 8.72 -8.41 -12.41
C VAL A 121 8.52 -9.87 -12.81
N ALA A 122 9.27 -10.80 -12.23
CA ALA A 122 9.11 -12.23 -12.49
C ALA A 122 7.69 -12.73 -12.13
N VAL A 123 7.11 -12.28 -11.01
CA VAL A 123 5.73 -12.62 -10.64
C VAL A 123 4.74 -12.00 -11.62
N ALA A 124 4.92 -10.73 -12.00
CA ALA A 124 4.05 -10.07 -12.96
C ALA A 124 4.07 -10.78 -14.32
N GLU A 125 5.25 -11.13 -14.84
CA GLU A 125 5.39 -11.88 -16.10
C GLU A 125 4.65 -13.20 -16.03
N GLU A 126 4.83 -13.95 -14.94
CA GLU A 126 4.17 -15.24 -14.76
C GLU A 126 2.64 -15.11 -14.69
N VAL A 127 2.13 -14.09 -13.99
CA VAL A 127 0.69 -13.82 -13.89
C VAL A 127 0.10 -13.48 -15.25
N TYR A 128 0.73 -12.59 -16.02
CA TYR A 128 0.23 -12.20 -17.34
C TYR A 128 0.40 -13.32 -18.37
N ARG A 129 1.43 -14.16 -18.24
CA ARG A 129 1.63 -15.36 -19.08
C ARG A 129 0.56 -16.42 -18.84
N LEU A 130 0.16 -16.66 -17.58
CA LEU A 130 -0.78 -17.72 -17.21
C LEU A 130 -2.25 -17.29 -17.29
N THR A 131 -2.52 -15.99 -17.35
CA THR A 131 -3.89 -15.47 -17.34
C THR A 131 -4.43 -15.29 -18.76
N ALA A 132 -5.47 -16.04 -19.11
CA ALA A 132 -6.20 -15.85 -20.36
C ALA A 132 -6.92 -14.48 -20.42
N PRO A 133 -7.25 -13.96 -21.62
CA PRO A 133 -7.88 -12.63 -21.80
C PRO A 133 -9.22 -12.37 -21.09
N GLY A 134 -9.82 -13.38 -20.42
CA GLY A 134 -11.05 -13.24 -19.62
C GLY A 134 -10.89 -13.57 -18.14
N GLY A 135 -9.71 -14.01 -17.69
CA GLY A 135 -9.47 -14.54 -16.34
C GLY A 135 -8.87 -13.51 -15.39
N ASN A 136 -9.56 -12.40 -15.10
CA ASN A 136 -8.90 -11.25 -14.45
C ASN A 136 -8.56 -11.42 -12.95
N SER A 137 -9.05 -12.44 -12.25
CA SER A 137 -8.95 -12.48 -10.78
C SER A 137 -7.51 -12.51 -10.23
N LEU A 138 -6.57 -13.17 -10.93
CA LEU A 138 -5.15 -13.15 -10.52
C LEU A 138 -4.47 -11.82 -10.88
N LYS A 139 -4.80 -11.24 -12.03
CA LYS A 139 -4.36 -9.89 -12.42
C LYS A 139 -4.88 -8.83 -11.44
N ASP A 140 -6.14 -8.93 -11.01
CA ASP A 140 -6.77 -8.06 -10.03
C ASP A 140 -6.05 -8.14 -8.67
N ALA A 141 -5.70 -9.36 -8.23
CA ALA A 141 -4.94 -9.57 -7.01
C ALA A 141 -3.54 -8.94 -7.08
N LEU A 142 -2.81 -9.14 -8.19
CA LEU A 142 -1.52 -8.48 -8.41
C LEU A 142 -1.67 -6.95 -8.43
N THR A 143 -2.71 -6.45 -9.08
CA THR A 143 -3.01 -5.02 -9.17
C THR A 143 -3.32 -4.41 -7.80
N GLY A 144 -4.03 -5.12 -6.93
CA GLY A 144 -4.27 -4.70 -5.55
C GLY A 144 -2.96 -4.46 -4.78
N VAL A 145 -1.98 -5.34 -4.97
CA VAL A 145 -0.66 -5.23 -4.33
C VAL A 145 0.12 -4.03 -4.87
N VAL A 146 0.10 -3.86 -6.19
CA VAL A 146 0.71 -2.70 -6.86
C VAL A 146 0.13 -1.40 -6.33
N MET A 147 -1.19 -1.30 -6.17
CA MET A 147 -1.84 -0.09 -5.65
C MET A 147 -1.37 0.30 -4.25
N GLY A 148 -1.09 -0.68 -3.38
CA GLY A 148 -0.51 -0.44 -2.06
C GLY A 148 0.90 0.17 -2.14
N CYS A 149 1.70 -0.26 -3.11
CA CYS A 149 3.10 0.12 -3.26
C CYS A 149 3.37 1.14 -4.38
N ILE A 150 2.34 1.60 -5.09
CA ILE A 150 2.48 2.31 -6.36
C ILE A 150 3.33 3.57 -6.25
N GLY A 151 3.23 4.30 -5.13
CA GLY A 151 4.04 5.51 -4.91
C GLY A 151 5.54 5.21 -4.76
N VAL A 152 5.90 4.07 -4.18
CA VAL A 152 7.29 3.62 -4.05
C VAL A 152 7.78 3.09 -5.39
N ILE A 153 6.96 2.28 -6.05
CA ILE A 153 7.28 1.62 -7.32
C ILE A 153 7.52 2.64 -8.43
N THR A 154 6.60 3.58 -8.65
CA THR A 154 6.74 4.56 -9.74
C THR A 154 7.77 5.65 -9.49
N SER A 155 8.21 5.80 -8.24
CA SER A 155 9.32 6.70 -7.90
C SER A 155 10.69 6.07 -8.16
N SER A 156 10.75 4.75 -8.40
CA SER A 156 11.99 4.03 -8.69
C SER A 156 12.28 4.03 -10.19
N SER A 157 13.34 4.75 -10.60
CA SER A 157 13.79 4.73 -12.00
C SER A 157 14.22 3.34 -12.46
N MET A 158 14.93 2.62 -11.58
CA MET A 158 15.36 1.24 -11.83
C MET A 158 14.17 0.31 -12.09
N PHE A 159 13.07 0.46 -11.33
CA PHE A 159 11.87 -0.34 -11.57
C PHE A 159 11.27 -0.06 -12.94
N MET A 160 11.14 1.22 -13.32
CA MET A 160 10.57 1.61 -14.60
C MET A 160 11.44 1.18 -15.79
N GLU A 161 12.76 1.15 -15.63
CA GLU A 161 13.70 0.63 -16.64
C GLU A 161 13.53 -0.87 -16.82
N VAL A 162 13.58 -1.65 -15.73
CA VAL A 162 13.39 -3.12 -15.79
C VAL A 162 12.01 -3.47 -16.36
N LEU A 163 10.97 -2.72 -15.99
CA LEU A 163 9.64 -2.92 -16.51
C LEU A 163 9.53 -2.59 -18.00
N ALA A 164 10.23 -1.55 -18.48
CA ALA A 164 10.23 -1.17 -19.90
C ALA A 164 10.93 -2.23 -20.78
N ASP A 165 11.94 -2.91 -20.23
CA ASP A 165 12.69 -3.97 -20.92
C ASP A 165 12.01 -5.33 -20.85
N ALA A 166 10.97 -5.50 -20.01
CA ALA A 166 10.25 -6.76 -19.84
C ALA A 166 9.26 -7.03 -20.99
N ASP A 167 9.62 -7.97 -21.87
CA ASP A 167 8.77 -8.41 -22.96
C ASP A 167 7.49 -9.10 -22.44
N GLY A 168 6.31 -8.59 -22.83
CA GLY A 168 5.01 -9.15 -22.47
C GLY A 168 4.32 -8.46 -21.29
N LEU A 169 4.99 -7.48 -20.66
CA LEU A 169 4.40 -6.64 -19.60
C LEU A 169 3.85 -5.31 -20.12
N GLN A 170 3.65 -5.13 -21.42
CA GLN A 170 3.13 -3.86 -21.95
C GLN A 170 1.71 -3.57 -21.45
N GLU A 171 0.85 -4.60 -21.34
CA GLU A 171 -0.50 -4.46 -20.79
C GLU A 171 -0.45 -4.03 -19.31
N PHE A 172 0.39 -4.70 -18.52
CA PHE A 172 0.63 -4.36 -17.13
C PHE A 172 1.17 -2.92 -16.97
N THR A 173 2.09 -2.51 -17.83
CA THR A 173 2.69 -1.16 -17.79
C THR A 173 1.64 -0.08 -18.05
N ILE A 174 0.76 -0.30 -19.03
CA ILE A 174 -0.35 0.63 -19.33
C ILE A 174 -1.28 0.72 -18.12
N GLU A 175 -1.60 -0.42 -17.51
CA GLU A 175 -2.46 -0.49 -16.32
C GLU A 175 -1.82 0.23 -15.13
N LEU A 176 -0.54 -0.03 -14.85
CA LEU A 176 0.23 0.65 -13.81
C LEU A 176 0.24 2.17 -14.01
N LEU A 177 0.52 2.65 -15.23
CA LEU A 177 0.52 4.08 -15.54
C LEU A 177 -0.86 4.70 -15.34
N ARG A 178 -1.93 4.01 -15.75
CA ARG A 178 -3.30 4.47 -15.55
C ARG A 178 -3.63 4.60 -14.07
N LEU A 179 -3.24 3.61 -13.26
CA LEU A 179 -3.45 3.61 -11.82
C LEU A 179 -2.65 4.71 -11.13
N SER A 180 -1.41 4.96 -11.56
CA SER A 180 -0.60 6.07 -11.04
C SER A 180 -1.21 7.42 -11.35
N VAL A 181 -1.68 7.63 -12.59
CA VAL A 181 -2.39 8.85 -12.98
C VAL A 181 -3.67 9.04 -12.17
N GLN A 182 -4.43 7.97 -11.95
CA GLN A 182 -5.63 8.02 -11.12
C GLN A 182 -5.30 8.41 -9.68
N LYS A 183 -4.30 7.78 -9.06
CA LYS A 183 -3.88 8.11 -7.70
C LYS A 183 -3.42 9.57 -7.57
N LEU A 184 -2.62 10.04 -8.52
CA LEU A 184 -2.17 11.44 -8.55
C LEU A 184 -3.34 12.41 -8.74
N SER A 185 -4.35 12.05 -9.53
CA SER A 185 -5.58 12.84 -9.66
C SER A 185 -6.36 12.90 -8.36
N ASP A 186 -6.52 11.75 -7.67
CA ASP A 186 -7.21 11.69 -6.39
C ASP A 186 -6.50 12.50 -5.30
N GLU A 187 -5.16 12.43 -5.26
CA GLU A 187 -4.33 13.24 -4.35
C GLU A 187 -4.43 14.73 -4.66
N ARG A 188 -4.40 15.11 -5.95
CA ARG A 188 -4.64 16.49 -6.38
C ARG A 188 -6.01 16.99 -5.93
N ASP A 189 -7.06 16.20 -6.14
CA ASP A 189 -8.42 16.62 -5.83
C ASP A 189 -8.61 16.82 -4.32
N ARG A 190 -8.02 15.96 -3.49
CA ARG A 190 -7.96 16.19 -2.03
C ARG A 190 -7.23 17.48 -1.67
N ALA A 191 -6.05 17.71 -2.25
CA ALA A 191 -5.28 18.93 -1.99
C ALA A 191 -6.03 20.21 -2.42
N VAL A 192 -6.81 20.14 -3.49
CA VAL A 192 -7.66 21.26 -3.94
C VAL A 192 -8.79 21.54 -2.95
N GLU A 193 -9.44 20.51 -2.42
CA GLU A 193 -10.48 20.69 -1.40
C GLU A 193 -9.91 21.23 -0.09
N ASP A 194 -8.75 20.73 0.35
CA ASP A 194 -8.05 21.26 1.54
C ASP A 194 -7.67 22.74 1.35
N LEU A 195 -7.19 23.11 0.15
CA LEU A 195 -6.85 24.51 -0.17
C LEU A 195 -8.09 25.42 -0.17
N LYS A 196 -9.23 24.94 -0.66
CA LYS A 196 -10.50 25.70 -0.60
C LYS A 196 -10.93 25.92 0.85
N ALA A 197 -10.87 24.89 1.70
CA ALA A 197 -11.20 25.01 3.11
C ALA A 197 -10.28 26.02 3.83
N GLU A 198 -8.98 26.02 3.52
CA GLU A 198 -8.04 27.00 4.06
C GLU A 198 -8.32 28.42 3.56
N GLN A 199 -8.70 28.59 2.29
CA GLN A 199 -9.10 29.88 1.73
C GLN A 199 -10.37 30.44 2.40
N GLU A 200 -11.37 29.60 2.63
CA GLU A 200 -12.60 29.99 3.35
C GLU A 200 -12.30 30.43 4.78
N LEU A 201 -11.44 29.68 5.49
CA LEU A 201 -10.98 30.07 6.82
C LEU A 201 -10.23 31.40 6.81
N THR A 202 -9.35 31.60 5.82
CA THR A 202 -8.60 32.84 5.65
C THR A 202 -9.53 34.04 5.40
N LEU A 203 -10.55 33.87 4.55
CA LEU A 203 -11.58 34.90 4.33
C LEU A 203 -12.34 35.21 5.61
N HIS A 204 -12.74 34.18 6.36
CA HIS A 204 -13.43 34.35 7.65
C HIS A 204 -12.58 35.11 8.67
N VAL A 205 -11.30 34.77 8.81
CA VAL A 205 -10.35 35.47 9.69
C VAL A 205 -10.16 36.92 9.23
N LYS A 206 -10.07 37.17 7.92
CA LYS A 206 -9.94 38.52 7.37
C LYS A 206 -11.18 39.39 7.68
N ASP A 207 -12.38 38.85 7.47
CA ASP A 207 -13.63 39.55 7.78
C ASP A 207 -13.77 39.82 9.27
N THR A 208 -13.43 38.83 10.10
CA THR A 208 -13.39 38.94 11.56
C THR A 208 -12.43 40.05 12.01
N THR A 209 -11.22 40.05 11.47
CA THR A 209 -10.21 41.07 11.73
C THR A 209 -10.69 42.46 11.34
N ASN A 210 -11.31 42.61 10.15
CA ASN A 210 -11.84 43.88 9.67
C ASN A 210 -12.95 44.44 10.59
N ILE A 211 -13.84 43.58 11.09
CA ILE A 211 -14.87 43.97 12.06
C ILE A 211 -14.24 44.47 13.36
N LEU A 212 -13.25 43.74 13.89
CA LEU A 212 -12.54 44.12 15.10
C LEU A 212 -11.79 45.45 14.94
N VAL A 213 -11.06 45.63 13.84
CA VAL A 213 -10.36 46.89 13.53
C VAL A 213 -11.33 48.06 13.47
N LYS A 214 -12.48 47.93 12.78
CA LYS A 214 -13.51 48.97 12.74
C LYS A 214 -14.06 49.30 14.13
N ARG A 215 -14.34 48.28 14.96
CA ARG A 215 -14.81 48.50 16.34
C ARG A 215 -13.77 49.22 17.19
N VAL A 216 -12.49 48.85 17.09
CA VAL A 216 -11.41 49.50 17.83
C VAL A 216 -11.20 50.94 17.37
N GLN A 217 -11.24 51.22 16.06
CA GLN A 217 -11.14 52.58 15.51
C GLN A 217 -12.31 53.48 15.92
N GLY A 218 -13.49 52.93 16.17
CA GLY A 218 -14.67 53.66 16.65
C GLY A 218 -14.63 54.01 18.14
N ILE A 219 -13.65 53.52 18.90
CA ILE A 219 -13.50 53.84 20.33
C ILE A 219 -12.91 55.24 20.43
N ASP A 220 -13.76 56.23 20.74
CA ASP A 220 -13.29 57.52 21.22
C ASP A 220 -12.40 57.27 22.45
N GLY A 221 -11.16 57.78 22.41
CA GLY A 221 -10.06 57.44 23.32
C GLY A 221 -10.24 57.81 24.79
N LEU A 222 -11.48 57.98 25.27
CA LEU A 222 -11.85 58.30 26.63
C LEU A 222 -12.83 57.28 27.20
N CYS A 223 -12.47 56.74 28.35
CA CYS A 223 -13.29 55.89 29.22
C CYS A 223 -14.58 56.61 29.67
N ARG A 224 -15.71 56.35 28.98
CA ARG A 224 -17.01 57.01 29.25
C ARG A 224 -17.54 56.83 30.67
N ASN A 225 -17.15 55.78 31.39
CA ASN A 225 -17.71 55.49 32.72
C ASN A 225 -17.17 56.42 33.85
N THR A 226 -16.42 57.49 33.54
CA THR A 226 -15.84 58.46 34.50
C THR A 226 -14.93 57.91 35.62
N MET A 227 -14.90 56.59 35.80
CA MET A 227 -14.15 55.88 36.84
C MET A 227 -12.65 55.85 36.56
N CYS A 228 -12.25 55.76 35.28
CA CYS A 228 -10.84 55.63 34.95
C CYS A 228 -10.18 56.89 34.37
N ARG A 229 -10.94 57.79 33.71
CA ARG A 229 -10.47 59.07 33.10
C ARG A 229 -9.19 59.00 32.25
N GLN A 230 -8.68 57.80 31.97
CA GLN A 230 -7.45 57.57 31.24
C GLN A 230 -7.75 57.29 29.78
N ARG A 231 -6.74 57.54 28.94
CA ARG A 231 -6.77 57.13 27.54
C ARG A 231 -6.83 55.61 27.44
N PHE A 232 -7.52 55.11 26.43
CA PHE A 232 -7.54 53.69 26.10
C PHE A 232 -6.17 53.26 25.57
N ASP A 233 -5.24 52.94 26.47
CA ASP A 233 -3.90 52.49 26.07
C ASP A 233 -3.92 51.02 25.59
N TRP A 234 -4.85 50.20 26.08
CA TRP A 234 -5.10 48.84 25.59
C TRP A 234 -6.53 48.36 25.89
N VAL A 235 -6.97 47.38 25.11
CA VAL A 235 -8.35 46.90 25.03
C VAL A 235 -8.38 45.38 25.21
N GLU A 236 -9.35 44.87 25.98
CA GLU A 236 -9.56 43.44 26.19
C GLU A 236 -10.86 43.00 25.47
N LEU A 237 -10.79 41.91 24.70
CA LEU A 237 -11.96 41.30 24.05
C LEU A 237 -12.49 40.19 24.94
N GLU A 238 -13.77 40.24 25.29
CA GLU A 238 -14.42 39.20 26.08
C GLU A 238 -15.63 38.64 25.31
N PRO A 239 -15.82 37.31 25.24
CA PRO A 239 -17.04 36.74 24.71
C PRO A 239 -18.25 37.10 25.59
N VAL A 240 -19.40 37.28 24.97
CA VAL A 240 -20.69 37.62 25.56
C VAL A 240 -21.49 36.31 25.64
N GLY A 241 -21.56 35.72 26.83
CA GLY A 241 -22.22 34.43 27.07
C GLY A 241 -21.29 33.23 26.82
N ASP A 242 -21.87 32.06 26.50
CA ASP A 242 -21.14 30.80 26.22
C ASP A 242 -20.56 30.73 24.80
N ALA A 243 -20.30 31.89 24.18
CA ALA A 243 -19.61 31.95 22.90
C ALA A 243 -18.17 31.44 23.08
N GLY A 244 -17.98 30.15 22.81
CA GLY A 244 -16.66 29.55 22.76
C GLY A 244 -15.80 30.16 21.65
N PRO A 245 -14.58 29.67 21.45
CA PRO A 245 -13.62 30.21 20.47
C PRO A 245 -14.05 30.18 18.98
N GLY A 246 -15.30 29.78 18.67
CA GLY A 246 -15.91 29.84 17.33
C GLY A 246 -17.24 30.60 17.25
N GLY A 247 -17.62 31.38 18.28
CA GLY A 247 -18.84 32.18 18.28
C GLY A 247 -18.78 33.38 17.32
N VAL A 248 -19.93 33.86 16.86
CA VAL A 248 -20.03 35.01 15.95
C VAL A 248 -19.55 36.27 16.67
N LEU A 249 -18.81 37.17 16.00
CA LEU A 249 -18.28 38.42 16.57
C LEU A 249 -19.34 39.39 17.15
N SER A 250 -20.62 39.20 16.85
CA SER A 250 -21.74 39.84 17.56
C SER A 250 -21.71 39.55 19.06
N ASP A 251 -21.12 38.41 19.41
CA ASP A 251 -21.06 37.85 20.75
C ASP A 251 -19.72 38.15 21.42
N TRP A 252 -18.97 39.15 20.93
CA TRP A 252 -17.74 39.61 21.58
C TRP A 252 -17.87 41.09 21.92
N GLN A 253 -17.63 41.43 23.19
CA GLN A 253 -17.67 42.80 23.69
C GLN A 253 -16.27 43.32 23.94
N VAL A 254 -16.11 44.60 23.62
CA VAL A 254 -14.87 45.34 23.85
C VAL A 254 -14.89 45.95 25.24
N ARG A 255 -13.86 45.69 26.04
CA ARG A 255 -13.69 46.26 27.39
C ARG A 255 -12.39 47.03 27.52
N CYS A 256 -12.40 48.04 28.39
CA CYS A 256 -11.15 48.69 28.80
C CYS A 256 -10.28 47.68 29.56
N GLY A 257 -9.02 47.51 29.16
CA GLY A 257 -8.12 46.60 29.86
C GLY A 257 -7.88 46.96 31.33
N LYS A 258 -8.02 48.24 31.69
CA LYS A 258 -7.78 48.72 33.05
C LYS A 258 -8.99 48.66 33.97
N CYS A 259 -10.18 49.06 33.52
CA CYS A 259 -11.40 49.03 34.34
C CYS A 259 -12.42 47.94 33.99
N ARG A 260 -12.21 47.18 32.91
CA ARG A 260 -13.18 46.21 32.35
C ARG A 260 -14.60 46.75 32.13
N CYS A 261 -14.73 48.07 32.16
CA CYS A 261 -15.94 48.82 31.95
C CYS A 261 -16.42 48.63 30.49
N LYS A 262 -17.72 48.36 30.32
CA LYS A 262 -18.35 48.17 29.01
C LYS A 262 -18.38 49.51 28.27
N GLN A 263 -17.84 49.56 27.06
CA GLN A 263 -18.15 50.65 26.15
C GLN A 263 -19.53 50.41 25.54
N TYR A 264 -20.43 51.36 25.70
CA TYR A 264 -21.61 51.46 24.83
C TYR A 264 -21.12 52.08 23.52
N VAL A 265 -20.87 51.23 22.52
CA VAL A 265 -20.70 51.63 21.12
C VAL A 265 -22.07 51.96 20.56
#